data_AF-A0A3L6QE29-F1
#
_entry.id   AF-A0A3L6QE29-F1
#
_cell.length_a   1.000
_cell.length_b   1.000
_cell.length_c   1.000
_cell.angle_alpha   90.00
_cell.angle_beta   90.00
_cell.angle_gamma   90.00
#
_symmetry.space_group_name_H-M   'P 1'
#
loop_
_entity.id
_entity.type
_entity.pdbx_description
1 polymer ?
#
loop_
_entity_poly.entity_id
_entity_poly.type
_entity_poly.pdbx_seq_one_letter_code
_entity_poly.pdbx_strand_id
1 'polypeptide(L)'
;MLSFYAFNYYFCIVDSVLVAKCLLLGKGTIFHCRCAAHILNLIVQEGLLAMSNAVTRIRESVKYVKSSQGHKQRFEKMIKEVGISCDKRPPLDAATWWNSTYQMLKCALEYEKAFESLTREDSQYVHQPLVMEWKMAKKLCDILKTF
;
A
#
# COMPACT_ATOMS: atom_id res chain seq x y z
N MET A 1 21.76 -1.89 -13.48
CA MET A 1 21.64 -3.20 -14.16
C MET A 1 20.87 -4.26 -13.35
N LEU A 2 20.61 -4.06 -12.05
CA LEU A 2 19.76 -4.94 -11.23
C LEU A 2 18.24 -4.61 -11.31
N SER A 3 17.87 -3.44 -11.83
CA SER A 3 16.47 -3.00 -11.95
C SER A 3 15.70 -3.68 -13.09
N PHE A 4 16.38 -4.16 -14.13
CA PHE A 4 15.73 -4.80 -15.28
C PHE A 4 15.33 -6.25 -14.99
N TYR A 5 16.10 -6.96 -14.17
CA TYR A 5 15.83 -8.35 -13.81
C TYR A 5 14.67 -8.48 -12.81
N ALA A 6 14.57 -7.58 -11.83
CA ALA A 6 13.43 -7.56 -10.91
C ALA A 6 12.12 -7.20 -11.63
N PHE A 7 12.19 -6.30 -12.63
CA PHE A 7 11.05 -5.95 -13.48
C PHE A 7 10.59 -7.16 -14.33
N ASN A 8 11.53 -7.91 -14.92
CA ASN A 8 11.22 -9.13 -15.68
C ASN A 8 10.65 -10.25 -14.79
N TYR A 9 11.11 -10.39 -13.55
CA TYR A 9 10.60 -11.42 -12.63
C TYR A 9 9.17 -11.14 -12.17
N TYR A 10 8.87 -9.89 -11.80
CA TYR A 10 7.51 -9.48 -11.45
C TYR A 10 6.55 -9.51 -12.64
N PHE A 11 7.02 -9.12 -13.82
CA PHE A 11 6.26 -9.21 -15.05
C PHE A 11 5.93 -10.68 -15.40
N CYS A 12 6.87 -11.60 -15.19
CA CYS A 12 6.66 -13.04 -15.38
C CYS A 12 5.59 -13.60 -14.42
N ILE A 13 5.51 -13.10 -13.19
CA ILE A 13 4.49 -13.49 -12.21
C ILE A 13 3.10 -12.95 -12.61
N VAL A 14 3.03 -11.67 -12.99
CA VAL A 14 1.77 -11.06 -13.45
C VAL A 14 1.27 -11.72 -14.75
N ASP A 15 2.16 -12.02 -15.69
CA ASP A 15 1.87 -12.81 -16.90
C ASP A 15 1.34 -14.21 -16.54
N SER A 16 1.96 -14.90 -15.58
CA SER A 16 1.54 -16.25 -15.15
C SER A 16 0.14 -16.25 -14.49
N VAL A 17 -0.18 -15.21 -13.71
CA VAL A 17 -1.49 -15.08 -13.04
C VAL A 17 -2.60 -14.69 -14.03
N LEU A 18 -2.29 -13.83 -15.02
CA LEU A 18 -3.24 -13.42 -16.05
C LEU A 18 -3.56 -14.55 -17.03
N VAL A 19 -2.56 -15.34 -17.42
CA VAL A 19 -2.73 -16.55 -18.25
C VAL A 19 -3.58 -17.59 -17.51
N ALA A 20 -3.35 -17.79 -16.21
CA ALA A 20 -4.10 -18.76 -15.41
C ALA A 20 -5.59 -18.42 -15.24
N LYS A 21 -5.97 -17.13 -15.29
CA LYS A 21 -7.36 -16.67 -15.06
C LYS A 21 -8.22 -16.53 -16.31
N CYS A 22 -7.71 -16.84 -17.52
CA CYS A 22 -8.47 -16.80 -18.78
C CYS A 22 -9.30 -15.50 -19.00
N LEU A 23 -8.80 -14.37 -18.52
CA LEU A 23 -9.51 -13.07 -18.58
C LEU A 23 -9.38 -12.35 -19.94
N LEU A 24 -8.86 -13.01 -20.98
CA LEU A 24 -8.62 -12.40 -22.28
C LEU A 24 -9.76 -12.73 -23.26
N LEU A 25 -10.43 -11.67 -23.75
CA LEU A 25 -11.37 -11.72 -24.86
C LEU A 25 -10.74 -12.42 -26.08
N GLY A 26 -11.48 -13.35 -26.70
CA GLY A 26 -11.09 -13.97 -27.97
C GLY A 26 -10.08 -15.13 -27.89
N LYS A 27 -9.98 -15.86 -26.75
CA LYS A 27 -9.05 -17.00 -26.58
C LYS A 27 -7.58 -16.63 -26.85
N GLY A 28 -7.19 -15.39 -26.56
CA GLY A 28 -5.79 -14.93 -26.68
C GLY A 28 -5.35 -14.49 -28.09
N THR A 29 -6.28 -14.37 -29.05
CA THR A 29 -5.94 -13.98 -30.44
C THR A 29 -5.73 -12.49 -30.65
N ILE A 30 -6.20 -11.63 -29.73
CA ILE A 30 -6.23 -10.17 -29.92
C ILE A 30 -5.46 -9.41 -28.84
N PHE A 31 -4.97 -10.10 -27.80
CA PHE A 31 -4.28 -9.48 -26.66
C PHE A 31 -3.04 -10.30 -26.26
N HIS A 32 -1.86 -9.80 -26.59
CA HIS A 32 -0.61 -10.37 -26.12
C HIS A 32 -0.46 -10.07 -24.62
N CYS A 33 -0.09 -11.07 -23.80
CA CYS A 33 -0.04 -10.93 -22.33
C CYS A 33 0.80 -9.72 -21.87
N ARG A 34 1.87 -9.41 -22.61
CA ARG A 34 2.70 -8.23 -22.34
C ARG A 34 1.96 -6.90 -22.45
N CYS A 35 1.02 -6.79 -23.38
CA CYS A 35 0.19 -5.60 -23.55
C CYS A 35 -0.85 -5.51 -22.43
N ALA A 36 -1.41 -6.64 -21.98
CA ALA A 36 -2.32 -6.68 -20.83
C ALA A 36 -1.62 -6.26 -19.54
N ALA A 37 -0.47 -6.85 -19.22
CA ALA A 37 0.30 -6.48 -18.03
C ALA A 37 0.72 -5.01 -18.04
N HIS A 38 1.12 -4.47 -19.20
CA HIS A 38 1.45 -3.06 -19.35
C HIS A 38 0.23 -2.14 -19.14
N ILE A 39 -0.92 -2.44 -19.76
CA ILE A 39 -2.16 -1.66 -19.60
C ILE A 39 -2.66 -1.72 -18.14
N LEU A 40 -2.61 -2.90 -17.51
CA LEU A 40 -2.98 -3.04 -16.10
C LEU A 40 -2.05 -2.26 -15.19
N ASN A 41 -0.74 -2.28 -15.44
CA ASN A 41 0.20 -1.44 -14.69
C ASN A 41 -0.13 0.05 -14.88
N LEU A 42 -0.45 0.51 -16.09
CA LEU A 42 -0.88 1.90 -16.32
C LEU A 42 -2.15 2.24 -15.53
N ILE A 43 -3.16 1.37 -15.54
CA ILE A 43 -4.42 1.58 -14.77
C ILE A 43 -4.13 1.65 -13.26
N VAL A 44 -3.28 0.76 -12.74
CA VAL A 44 -2.90 0.75 -11.32
C VAL A 44 -2.16 2.03 -10.94
N GLN A 45 -1.25 2.51 -11.80
CA GLN A 45 -0.52 3.76 -11.57
C GLN A 45 -1.47 4.97 -11.56
N GLU A 46 -2.39 5.06 -12.52
CA GLU A 46 -3.42 6.12 -12.55
C GLU A 46 -4.33 6.06 -11.32
N GLY A 47 -4.75 4.87 -10.89
CA GLY A 47 -5.52 4.68 -9.65
C GLY A 47 -4.76 5.14 -8.41
N LEU A 48 -3.46 4.85 -8.34
CA LEU A 48 -2.60 5.34 -7.25
C LEU A 48 -2.43 6.86 -7.28
N LEU A 49 -2.33 7.47 -8.46
CA LEU A 49 -2.28 8.93 -8.63
C LEU A 49 -3.58 9.60 -8.15
N ALA A 50 -4.74 9.05 -8.52
CA ALA A 50 -6.04 9.56 -8.07
C ALA A 50 -6.20 9.50 -6.53
N MET A 51 -5.51 8.56 -5.88
CA MET A 51 -5.56 8.34 -4.42
C MET A 51 -4.29 8.83 -3.72
N SER A 52 -3.45 9.60 -4.42
CA SER A 52 -2.11 10.01 -3.98
C SER A 52 -2.11 10.77 -2.65
N ASN A 53 -3.14 11.57 -2.38
CA ASN A 53 -3.27 12.29 -1.12
C ASN A 53 -3.42 11.34 0.08
N ALA A 54 -4.34 10.37 -0.02
CA ALA A 54 -4.56 9.38 1.04
C ALA A 54 -3.30 8.54 1.28
N VAL A 55 -2.65 8.09 0.18
CA VAL A 55 -1.38 7.34 0.25
C VAL A 55 -0.29 8.17 0.91
N THR A 56 -0.17 9.45 0.55
CA THR A 56 0.85 10.35 1.08
C THR A 56 0.65 10.60 2.57
N ARG A 57 -0.57 10.84 3.03
CA ARG A 57 -0.81 11.07 4.48
C ARG A 57 -0.56 9.84 5.33
N ILE A 58 -0.93 8.65 4.83
CA ILE A 58 -0.58 7.39 5.51
C ILE A 58 0.93 7.18 5.50
N ARG A 59 1.62 7.47 4.38
CA ARG A 59 3.09 7.40 4.29
C ARG A 59 3.76 8.30 5.32
N GLU A 60 3.35 9.57 5.40
CA GLU A 60 3.92 10.51 6.38
C GLU A 60 3.62 10.08 7.82
N SER A 61 2.48 9.44 8.07
CA SER A 61 2.17 8.85 9.38
C SER A 61 3.09 7.68 9.73
N VAL A 62 3.33 6.78 8.78
CA VAL A 62 4.27 5.67 8.96
C VAL A 62 5.70 6.19 9.16
N LYS A 63 6.08 7.23 8.42
CA LYS A 63 7.38 7.91 8.59
C LYS A 63 7.50 8.56 9.95
N TYR A 64 6.44 9.23 10.43
CA TYR A 64 6.40 9.87 11.75
C TYR A 64 6.70 8.87 12.87
N VAL A 65 5.97 7.76 12.94
CA VAL A 65 6.15 6.74 14.01
C VAL A 65 7.50 6.01 13.93
N LYS A 66 8.20 6.10 12.79
CA LYS A 66 9.52 5.49 12.57
C LYS A 66 10.68 6.48 12.67
N SER A 67 10.41 7.77 12.70
CA SER A 67 11.44 8.82 12.60
C SER A 67 12.36 8.90 13.81
N SER A 68 11.90 8.49 14.99
CA SER A 68 12.71 8.46 16.21
C SER A 68 12.31 7.31 17.13
N GLN A 69 13.21 6.95 18.05
CA GLN A 69 12.93 5.94 19.07
C GLN A 69 11.78 6.40 20.00
N GLY A 70 11.68 7.70 20.29
CA GLY A 70 10.59 8.25 21.10
C GLY A 70 9.22 8.13 20.44
N HIS A 71 9.12 8.48 19.14
CA HIS A 71 7.88 8.31 18.39
C HIS A 71 7.47 6.85 18.28
N LYS A 72 8.44 5.95 18.07
CA LYS A 72 8.19 4.50 18.06
C LYS A 72 7.61 4.05 19.39
N GLN A 73 8.25 4.38 20.51
CA GLN A 73 7.77 4.01 21.85
C GLN A 73 6.38 4.55 22.16
N ARG A 74 6.09 5.80 21.77
CA ARG A 74 4.77 6.40 21.94
C ARG A 74 3.72 5.67 21.11
N PHE A 75 4.02 5.33 19.86
CA PHE A 75 3.12 4.53 19.04
C PHE A 75 2.88 3.11 19.60
N GLU A 76 3.93 2.45 20.11
CA GLU A 76 3.80 1.16 20.81
C GLU A 76 2.88 1.24 22.04
N LYS A 77 2.93 2.35 22.79
CA LYS A 77 2.00 2.63 23.89
C LYS A 77 0.56 2.70 23.35
N MET A 78 0.33 3.44 22.27
CA MET A 78 -1.01 3.54 21.65
C MET A 78 -1.53 2.18 21.19
N ILE A 79 -0.68 1.36 20.54
CA ILE A 79 -1.01 -0.01 20.11
C ILE A 79 -1.52 -0.86 21.28
N LYS A 80 -0.83 -0.80 22.42
CA LYS A 80 -1.21 -1.52 23.64
C LYS A 80 -2.52 -1.00 24.23
N GLU A 81 -2.70 0.32 24.28
CA GLU A 81 -3.92 0.95 24.80
C GLU A 81 -5.17 0.58 23.99
N VAL A 82 -5.06 0.53 22.66
CA VAL A 82 -6.18 0.14 21.80
C VAL A 82 -6.33 -1.38 21.64
N GLY A 83 -5.44 -2.17 22.27
CA GLY A 83 -5.51 -3.63 22.29
C GLY A 83 -5.19 -4.33 20.97
N ILE A 84 -4.33 -3.74 20.12
CA ILE A 84 -3.92 -4.37 18.86
C ILE A 84 -2.85 -5.43 19.13
N SER A 85 -3.12 -6.68 18.74
CA SER A 85 -2.22 -7.82 18.91
C SER A 85 -1.33 -8.10 17.69
N CYS A 86 -1.28 -7.20 16.70
CA CYS A 86 -0.47 -7.41 15.50
C CYS A 86 1.02 -7.20 15.80
N ASP A 87 1.85 -8.15 15.36
CA ASP A 87 3.31 -8.10 15.53
C ASP A 87 4.03 -7.40 14.37
N LYS A 88 3.36 -7.22 13.23
CA LYS A 88 3.97 -6.64 12.03
C LYS A 88 3.83 -5.13 12.04
N ARG A 89 4.93 -4.39 12.04
CA ARG A 89 4.89 -2.91 11.95
C ARG A 89 4.83 -2.43 10.50
N PRO A 90 4.14 -1.31 10.20
CA PRO A 90 4.05 -0.81 8.84
C PRO A 90 5.43 -0.56 8.20
N PRO A 91 5.72 -1.17 7.04
CA PRO A 91 6.91 -0.84 6.27
C PRO A 91 6.74 0.57 5.68
N LEU A 92 7.85 1.30 5.51
CA LEU A 92 7.80 2.51 4.68
C LEU A 92 7.87 2.05 3.23
N ASP A 93 6.99 2.57 2.38
CA ASP A 93 6.97 2.16 0.98
C ASP A 93 8.11 2.80 0.18
N ALA A 94 8.46 2.14 -0.93
CA ALA A 94 9.23 2.75 -2.01
C ALA A 94 8.20 3.30 -3.01
N ALA A 95 8.02 4.63 -3.03
CA ALA A 95 6.95 5.29 -3.79
C ALA A 95 6.89 4.93 -5.28
N THR A 96 7.97 4.38 -5.85
CA THR A 96 8.04 3.91 -7.24
C THR A 96 7.35 2.56 -7.48
N TRP A 97 7.05 1.78 -6.44
CA TRP A 97 6.53 0.41 -6.56
C TRP A 97 5.23 0.19 -5.78
N TRP A 98 4.15 -0.03 -6.54
CA TRP A 98 2.80 -0.27 -6.00
C TRP A 98 2.74 -1.43 -5.01
N ASN A 99 3.57 -2.46 -5.18
CA ASN A 99 3.68 -3.58 -4.23
C ASN A 99 4.09 -3.12 -2.83
N SER A 100 5.07 -2.21 -2.74
CA SER A 100 5.52 -1.70 -1.45
C SER A 100 4.47 -0.78 -0.82
N THR A 101 3.80 0.03 -1.64
CA THR A 101 2.67 0.86 -1.21
C THR A 101 1.52 -0.02 -0.70
N TYR A 102 1.17 -1.09 -1.41
CA TYR A 102 0.16 -2.05 -0.96
C TYR A 102 0.54 -2.67 0.40
N GLN A 103 1.77 -3.12 0.59
CA GLN A 103 2.21 -3.68 1.88
C GLN A 103 2.17 -2.65 3.01
N MET A 104 2.59 -1.41 2.74
CA MET A 104 2.49 -0.31 3.70
C MET A 104 1.04 -0.05 4.09
N LEU A 105 0.15 0.15 3.11
CA LEU A 105 -1.27 0.44 3.35
C LEU A 105 -1.96 -0.70 4.09
N LYS A 106 -1.76 -1.93 3.63
CA LYS A 106 -2.34 -3.14 4.24
C LYS A 106 -1.97 -3.24 5.70
N CYS A 107 -0.69 -3.05 6.02
CA CYS A 107 -0.23 -3.10 7.40
C CYS A 107 -0.73 -1.89 8.20
N ALA A 108 -0.66 -0.67 7.66
CA ALA A 108 -1.10 0.55 8.34
C ALA A 108 -2.59 0.53 8.70
N LEU A 109 -3.44 -0.07 7.86
CA LEU A 109 -4.88 -0.26 8.11
C LEU A 109 -5.15 -1.08 9.37
N GLU A 110 -4.28 -2.02 9.74
CA GLU A 110 -4.41 -2.77 11.00
C GLU A 110 -4.18 -1.88 12.24
N TYR A 111 -3.57 -0.71 12.05
CA TYR A 111 -3.23 0.25 13.10
C TYR A 111 -4.03 1.55 13.05
N GLU A 112 -5.10 1.63 12.26
CA GLU A 112 -5.94 2.83 12.12
C GLU A 112 -6.31 3.43 13.49
N LYS A 113 -6.80 2.61 14.43
CA LYS A 113 -7.15 3.04 15.80
C LYS A 113 -5.96 3.55 16.61
N ALA A 114 -4.77 2.96 16.43
CA ALA A 114 -3.57 3.43 17.13
C ALA A 114 -3.10 4.78 16.59
N PHE A 115 -3.20 5.01 15.27
CA PHE A 115 -2.94 6.33 14.68
C PHE A 115 -3.96 7.39 15.14
N GLU A 116 -5.23 7.03 15.26
CA GLU A 116 -6.26 7.92 15.85
C GLU A 116 -5.96 8.27 17.31
N SER A 117 -5.52 7.29 18.11
CA SER A 117 -5.10 7.53 19.50
C SER A 117 -3.89 8.45 19.58
N LEU A 118 -2.91 8.25 18.68
CA LEU A 118 -1.69 9.05 18.62
C LEU A 118 -1.97 10.55 18.38
N THR A 119 -2.99 10.89 17.59
CA THR A 119 -3.39 12.30 17.39
C THR A 119 -3.81 12.99 18.67
N ARG A 120 -4.43 12.27 19.61
CA ARG A 120 -4.90 12.84 20.87
C ARG A 120 -3.75 13.02 21.86
N GLU A 121 -2.75 12.15 21.80
CA GLU A 121 -1.60 12.13 22.71
C GLU A 121 -0.46 13.06 22.24
N ASP A 122 -0.26 13.21 20.94
CA ASP A 122 0.91 13.87 20.37
C ASP A 122 0.56 15.05 19.48
N SER A 123 0.72 16.26 20.02
CA SER A 123 0.48 17.50 19.27
C SER A 123 1.45 17.72 18.12
N GLN A 124 2.59 17.01 18.07
CA GLN A 124 3.54 17.08 16.97
C GLN A 124 3.14 16.19 15.78
N TYR A 125 2.15 15.31 15.95
CA TYR A 125 1.64 14.45 14.88
C TYR A 125 0.63 15.17 13.99
N VAL A 126 1.14 15.88 12.97
CA VAL A 126 0.33 16.75 12.09
C VAL A 126 -0.29 16.05 10.87
N HIS A 127 0.19 14.86 10.50
CA HIS A 127 -0.21 14.16 9.28
C HIS A 127 -1.27 13.07 9.50
N GLN A 128 -2.17 13.24 10.47
CA GLN A 128 -3.23 12.28 10.79
C GLN A 128 -4.19 12.02 9.62
N PRO A 129 -4.26 10.79 9.04
CA PRO A 129 -5.18 10.49 7.95
C PRO A 129 -6.65 10.67 8.38
N LEU A 130 -7.46 11.23 7.49
CA LEU A 130 -8.91 11.42 7.70
C LEU A 130 -9.65 10.09 7.52
N VAL A 131 -10.85 10.00 8.09
CA VAL A 131 -11.75 8.84 7.91
C VAL A 131 -11.96 8.49 6.44
N MET A 132 -12.07 9.49 5.55
CA MET A 132 -12.22 9.24 4.12
C MET A 132 -10.95 8.68 3.48
N GLU A 133 -9.77 9.04 3.98
CA GLU A 133 -8.50 8.55 3.48
C GLU A 133 -8.24 7.11 3.92
N TRP A 134 -8.64 6.73 5.14
CA TRP A 134 -8.67 5.33 5.56
C TRP A 134 -9.62 4.48 4.71
N LYS A 135 -10.83 4.99 4.43
CA LYS A 135 -11.78 4.34 3.52
C LYS A 135 -11.20 4.17 2.11
N MET A 136 -10.51 5.20 1.59
CA MET A 136 -9.82 5.14 0.32
C MET A 136 -8.71 4.09 0.35
N ALA A 137 -7.83 4.12 1.34
CA ALA A 137 -6.75 3.14 1.48
C ALA A 137 -7.26 1.70 1.53
N LYS A 138 -8.39 1.45 2.21
CA LYS A 138 -9.04 0.14 2.22
C LYS A 138 -9.50 -0.31 0.82
N LYS A 139 -10.21 0.56 0.09
CA LYS A 139 -10.61 0.28 -1.31
C LYS A 139 -9.41 0.01 -2.21
N LEU A 140 -8.34 0.79 -2.03
CA LEU A 140 -7.11 0.62 -2.79
C LEU A 140 -6.45 -0.72 -2.48
N CYS A 141 -6.40 -1.13 -1.20
CA CYS A 141 -5.92 -2.46 -0.82
C CYS A 141 -6.76 -3.58 -1.43
N ASP A 142 -8.09 -3.44 -1.49
CA ASP A 142 -8.97 -4.43 -2.11
C ASP A 142 -8.68 -4.58 -3.62
N ILE A 143 -8.44 -3.47 -4.31
CA ILE A 143 -8.05 -3.46 -5.74
C ILE A 143 -6.67 -4.10 -5.90
N LEU A 144 -5.66 -3.61 -5.17
CA LEU A 144 -4.27 -4.06 -5.30
C LEU A 144 -4.05 -5.51 -4.89
N LYS A 145 -4.89 -6.07 -4.00
CA LYS A 145 -4.85 -7.50 -3.63
C LYS A 145 -5.18 -8.43 -4.81
N THR A 146 -5.85 -7.93 -5.84
CA THR A 146 -6.28 -8.72 -7.00
C THR A 146 -5.15 -9.02 -7.98
N PHE A 147 -4.08 -8.22 -7.92
CA PHE A 147 -2.88 -8.30 -8.75
C PHE A 147 -1.74 -8.99 -8.01
#